data_AF-A0ABD2ZPX5-F1
#
_entry.id   AF-A0ABD2ZPX5-F1
#
_cell.length_a   1.000
_cell.length_b   1.000
_cell.length_c   1.000
_cell.angle_alpha   90.00
_cell.angle_beta   90.00
_cell.angle_gamma   90.00
#
_symmetry.space_group_name_H-M   'P 1'
#
loop_
_entity.id
_entity.type
_entity.pdbx_description
1 polymer ?
#
loop_
_entity_poly.entity_id
_entity_poly.type
_entity_poly.pdbx_seq_one_letter_code
_entity_poly.pdbx_strand_id
1 'polypeptide(L)'
;MLPHYGTVGRDIWRAVTYLICWEIVECYLPHRVMRQFSLHQPIPDQRLIGNQAALHLIDRYGRANTDWELTHRQYIDIWGARTDTVEVGLPCIDTTHASGDYM
;
A
#
# COMPACT_ATOMS: atom_id res chain seq x y z
N MET A 1 -3.84 -1.34 22.31
CA MET A 1 -4.87 -0.64 21.51
C MET A 1 -4.18 0.47 20.74
N LEU A 2 -4.44 0.63 19.44
CA LEU A 2 -3.81 1.68 18.63
C LEU A 2 -4.40 3.06 19.00
N PRO A 3 -3.56 4.10 19.16
CA PRO A 3 -4.05 5.46 19.39
C PRO A 3 -4.98 5.94 18.26
N HIS A 4 -5.93 6.82 18.55
CA HIS A 4 -6.89 7.31 17.55
C HIS A 4 -6.22 7.87 16.28
N TYR A 5 -5.11 8.61 16.42
CA TYR A 5 -4.33 9.10 15.28
C TYR A 5 -3.77 7.97 14.41
N GLY A 6 -3.42 6.82 15.00
CA GLY A 6 -2.94 5.62 14.30
C GLY A 6 -4.04 4.81 13.62
N THR A 7 -5.30 5.27 13.71
CA THR A 7 -6.44 4.64 13.04
C THR A 7 -7.09 5.52 11.97
N VAL A 8 -6.68 6.79 11.89
CA VAL A 8 -7.10 7.70 10.82
C VAL A 8 -6.55 7.19 9.48
N GLY A 9 -7.39 7.18 8.44
CA GLY A 9 -7.01 6.71 7.10
C GLY A 9 -6.69 5.23 7.03
N ARG A 10 -7.26 4.41 7.93
CA ARG A 10 -7.05 2.95 7.98
C ARG A 10 -7.38 2.23 6.69
N ASP A 11 -8.39 2.69 5.98
CA ASP A 11 -8.74 2.27 4.64
C ASP A 11 -7.60 2.56 3.64
N ILE A 12 -7.01 3.76 3.70
CA ILE A 12 -5.95 4.19 2.77
C ILE A 12 -4.68 3.34 2.95
N TRP A 13 -4.17 3.19 4.17
CA TRP A 13 -2.92 2.45 4.38
C TRP A 13 -3.08 0.93 4.32
N ARG A 14 -4.32 0.42 4.22
CA ARG A 14 -4.64 -1.01 4.00
C ARG A 14 -5.07 -1.33 2.57
N ALA A 15 -5.20 -0.35 1.70
CA ALA A 15 -5.57 -0.58 0.31
C ALA A 15 -4.39 -1.09 -0.50
N VAL A 16 -4.67 -1.98 -1.45
CA VAL A 16 -3.77 -2.32 -2.56
C VAL A 16 -4.07 -1.36 -3.70
N THR A 17 -3.20 -0.39 -3.95
CA THR A 17 -3.47 0.71 -4.90
C THR A 17 -2.18 1.30 -5.48
N TYR A 18 -2.27 2.40 -6.23
CA TYR A 18 -1.13 3.19 -6.71
C TYR A 18 -1.01 4.52 -5.96
N LEU A 19 0.20 4.89 -5.56
CA LEU A 19 0.51 6.24 -5.13
C LEU A 19 0.90 7.07 -6.35
N ILE A 20 0.25 8.23 -6.49
CA ILE A 20 0.42 9.12 -7.64
C ILE A 20 1.00 10.43 -7.14
N CYS A 21 2.20 10.77 -7.61
CA CYS A 21 2.88 12.01 -7.29
C CYS A 21 3.27 12.70 -8.60
N TRP A 22 2.35 13.50 -9.14
CA TRP A 22 2.52 14.27 -10.38
C TRP A 22 2.95 13.39 -11.57
N GLU A 23 4.26 13.23 -11.76
CA GLU A 23 4.93 12.45 -12.80
C GLU A 23 5.17 10.98 -12.44
N ILE A 24 5.07 10.63 -11.15
CA ILE A 24 5.49 9.33 -10.63
C ILE A 24 4.27 8.55 -10.20
N VAL A 25 4.24 7.27 -10.56
CA VAL A 25 3.28 6.31 -10.08
C VAL A 25 4.02 5.14 -9.46
N GLU A 26 3.67 4.78 -8.23
CA GLU A 26 4.26 3.65 -7.51
C GLU A 26 3.18 2.69 -7.02
N CYS A 27 3.43 1.39 -7.14
CA CYS A 27 2.59 0.38 -6.51
C CYS A 27 2.67 0.50 -4.98
N TYR A 28 1.52 0.56 -4.32
CA TYR A 28 1.40 0.54 -2.88
C TYR A 28 0.77 -0.77 -2.41
N LEU A 29 1.53 -1.47 -1.56
CA LEU A 29 1.15 -2.74 -0.96
C LEU A 29 1.14 -2.59 0.57
N PRO A 30 0.00 -2.84 1.24
CA PRO A 30 -0.18 -2.51 2.65
C PRO A 30 0.57 -3.46 3.60
N HIS A 31 1.06 -4.61 3.12
CA HIS A 31 1.66 -5.67 3.93
C HIS A 31 2.74 -5.21 4.93
N ARG A 32 3.60 -4.25 4.56
CA ARG A 32 4.64 -3.72 5.48
C ARG A 32 4.06 -2.82 6.56
N VAL A 33 3.04 -2.02 6.21
CA VAL A 33 2.37 -1.10 7.12
C VAL A 33 1.50 -1.89 8.11
N MET A 34 0.87 -2.97 7.67
CA MET A 34 0.12 -3.88 8.54
C MET A 34 0.97 -4.39 9.72
N ARG A 35 2.22 -4.81 9.47
CA ARG A 35 3.13 -5.27 10.53
C ARG A 35 3.41 -4.20 11.59
N GLN A 36 3.55 -2.94 11.19
CA GLN A 36 3.79 -1.82 12.13
C GLN A 36 2.60 -1.56 13.07
N PHE A 37 1.41 -1.96 12.65
CA PHE A 37 0.15 -1.77 13.38
C PHE A 37 -0.38 -3.06 14.03
N SER A 38 0.51 -4.03 14.29
CA SER A 38 0.17 -5.32 14.93
C SER A 38 -0.87 -6.15 14.15
N LEU A 39 -0.94 -5.96 12.84
CA LEU A 39 -1.70 -6.81 11.94
C LEU A 39 -0.77 -7.85 11.31
N HIS A 40 -1.31 -9.02 11.03
CA HIS A 40 -0.62 -10.07 10.29
C HIS A 40 -0.10 -9.51 8.96
N GLN A 41 1.10 -9.91 8.56
CA GLN A 41 1.65 -9.58 7.24
C GLN A 41 1.23 -10.65 6.24
N PRO A 42 0.21 -10.42 5.41
CA PRO A 42 -0.15 -11.37 4.36
C PRO A 42 0.96 -11.42 3.28
N ILE A 43 0.93 -12.49 2.49
CA ILE A 43 1.68 -12.54 1.24
C ILE A 43 1.20 -11.36 0.38
N PRO A 44 2.09 -10.53 -0.18
CA PRO A 44 1.68 -9.35 -0.92
C PRO A 44 0.80 -9.72 -2.11
N ASP A 45 -0.33 -9.03 -2.27
CA ASP A 45 -1.16 -9.21 -3.45
C ASP A 45 -0.45 -8.68 -4.71
N GLN A 46 -0.34 -9.55 -5.72
CA GLN A 46 0.41 -9.25 -6.94
C GLN A 46 -0.40 -8.56 -8.03
N ARG A 47 -1.71 -8.29 -7.81
CA ARG A 47 -2.63 -7.77 -8.82
C ARG A 47 -2.18 -6.46 -9.49
N LEU A 48 -1.39 -5.63 -8.79
CA LEU A 48 -0.87 -4.35 -9.31
C LEU A 48 0.61 -4.39 -9.68
N ILE A 49 1.36 -5.46 -9.37
CA ILE A 49 2.83 -5.46 -9.48
C ILE A 49 3.29 -5.68 -10.93
N GLY A 50 2.43 -6.23 -11.80
CA GLY A 50 2.80 -6.62 -13.17
C GLY A 50 3.34 -5.48 -14.05
N ASN A 51 2.95 -4.24 -13.81
CA ASN A 51 3.42 -3.07 -14.55
C ASN A 51 4.49 -2.24 -13.81
N GLN A 52 4.95 -2.67 -12.64
CA GLN A 52 5.84 -1.88 -11.80
C GLN A 52 7.18 -1.56 -12.48
N ALA A 53 7.73 -2.50 -13.25
CA ALA A 53 8.95 -2.25 -14.03
C ALA A 53 8.74 -1.17 -15.10
N ALA A 54 7.58 -1.17 -15.76
CA ALA A 54 7.22 -0.16 -16.75
C ALA A 54 7.00 1.23 -16.12
N LEU A 55 6.47 1.28 -14.89
CA LEU A 55 6.33 2.51 -14.12
C LEU A 55 7.69 3.14 -13.79
N HIS A 56 8.68 2.33 -13.41
CA HIS A 56 10.04 2.82 -13.13
C HIS A 56 10.82 3.24 -14.38
N LEU A 57 10.38 2.85 -15.57
CA LEU A 57 10.96 3.28 -16.86
C LEU A 57 10.45 4.64 -17.33
N ILE A 58 9.45 5.21 -16.66
CA ILE A 58 8.95 6.56 -16.95
C ILE A 58 10.00 7.58 -16.47
N ASP A 59 10.90 7.96 -17.37
CA ASP A 59 11.86 9.04 -17.14
C ASP A 59 11.20 10.42 -17.31
N ARG A 60 11.65 11.38 -16.51
CA ARG A 60 11.17 12.77 -16.45
C ARG A 60 11.74 13.64 -17.56
N TYR A 61 12.79 13.20 -18.25
CA TYR A 61 13.45 13.98 -19.29
C TYR A 61 12.55 14.23 -20.52
N GLY A 62 12.45 15.51 -20.92
CA GLY A 62 11.80 15.92 -22.17
C GLY A 62 10.27 15.97 -22.13
N ARG A 63 9.64 15.83 -20.96
CA ARG A 63 8.18 15.64 -20.82
C ARG A 63 7.39 16.86 -20.34
N ALA A 64 7.92 18.07 -20.53
CA ALA A 64 7.34 19.32 -20.03
C ALA A 64 5.90 19.64 -20.50
N ASN A 65 5.41 18.96 -21.56
CA ASN A 65 4.05 19.13 -22.09
C ASN A 65 3.22 17.84 -22.07
N THR A 66 3.57 16.90 -21.18
CA THR A 66 2.82 15.65 -21.02
C THR A 66 1.56 15.92 -20.23
N ASP A 67 0.43 15.48 -20.77
CA ASP A 67 -0.82 15.42 -20.02
C ASP A 67 -0.75 14.24 -19.03
N TRP A 68 -0.34 14.55 -17.79
CA TRP A 68 -0.22 13.56 -16.72
C TRP A 68 -1.58 13.05 -16.24
N GLU A 69 -2.65 13.82 -16.37
CA GLU A 69 -3.99 13.36 -16.02
C GLU A 69 -4.43 12.25 -16.99
N LEU A 70 -4.22 12.46 -18.29
CA LEU A 70 -4.49 11.44 -19.30
C LEU A 70 -3.53 10.24 -19.17
N THR A 71 -2.23 10.50 -18.97
CA THR A 71 -1.21 9.45 -18.85
C THR A 71 -1.46 8.55 -17.64
N HIS A 72 -1.92 9.13 -16.52
CA HIS A 72 -2.17 8.40 -15.28
C HIS A 72 -3.62 8.00 -15.07
N ARG A 73 -4.51 8.21 -16.05
CA ARG A 73 -5.96 7.96 -15.94
C ARG A 73 -6.29 6.63 -15.29
N GLN A 74 -5.69 5.54 -15.78
CA GLN A 74 -5.90 4.19 -15.24
C GLN A 74 -5.51 4.06 -13.76
N TYR A 75 -4.46 4.76 -13.31
CA TYR A 75 -3.99 4.73 -11.94
C TYR A 75 -4.88 5.60 -11.05
N ILE A 76 -5.35 6.74 -11.57
CA ILE A 76 -6.32 7.61 -10.91
C ILE A 76 -7.61 6.86 -10.65
N ASP A 77 -8.10 6.10 -11.62
CA ASP A 77 -9.31 5.28 -11.48
C ASP A 77 -9.13 4.21 -10.38
N ILE A 78 -7.98 3.52 -10.35
CA ILE A 78 -7.64 2.53 -9.31
C ILE A 78 -7.49 3.19 -7.93
N TRP A 79 -6.93 4.39 -7.85
CA TRP A 79 -6.87 5.17 -6.61
C TRP A 79 -8.25 5.61 -6.14
N GLY A 80 -9.14 5.98 -7.06
CA GLY A 80 -10.54 6.30 -6.79
C GLY A 80 -11.30 5.12 -6.19
N ALA A 81 -11.05 3.91 -6.71
CA ALA A 81 -11.64 2.65 -6.25
C ALA A 81 -10.91 1.97 -5.08
N ARG A 82 -9.92 2.65 -4.45
CA ARG A 82 -9.05 2.04 -3.41
C ARG A 82 -9.80 1.45 -2.20
N THR A 83 -11.00 1.92 -1.91
CA THR A 83 -11.84 1.39 -0.82
C THR A 83 -12.23 -0.07 -1.05
N ASP A 84 -12.28 -0.50 -2.31
CA ASP A 84 -12.68 -1.85 -2.69
C ASP A 84 -11.51 -2.85 -2.60
N THR A 85 -10.29 -2.34 -2.45
CA THR A 85 -9.05 -3.13 -2.37
C THR A 85 -8.44 -3.16 -0.98
N VAL A 86 -9.19 -2.74 0.05
CA VAL A 86 -8.76 -2.74 1.45
C VAL A 86 -8.59 -4.18 1.94
N GLU A 87 -7.36 -4.54 2.29
CA GLU A 87 -7.05 -5.85 2.83
C GLU A 87 -7.53 -5.99 4.28
N VAL A 88 -8.20 -7.10 4.58
CA VAL A 88 -8.63 -7.44 5.93
C VAL A 88 -7.43 -7.91 6.74
N GLY A 89 -7.01 -7.13 7.73
CA GLY A 89 -5.92 -7.50 8.63
C GLY A 89 -6.45 -8.31 9.81
N LEU A 90 -6.01 -9.56 9.92
CA LEU A 90 -6.13 -10.30 11.17
C LEU A 90 -5.11 -9.74 12.18
N PRO A 91 -5.44 -9.63 13.47
CA PRO A 91 -4.44 -9.29 14.48
C PRO A 91 -3.32 -10.33 14.46
N CYS A 92 -2.07 -9.91 14.64
CA CYS A 92 -1.00 -10.88 14.83
C CYS A 92 -1.29 -11.67 16.12
N ILE A 93 -1.46 -12.98 16.00
CA ILE A 93 -1.59 -13.84 17.17
C ILE A 93 -0.18 -13.92 17.76
N ASP A 94 0.13 -13.05 18.72
CA ASP A 94 1.24 -13.28 19.61
C ASP A 94 0.84 -14.45 20.51
N THR A 95 1.08 -15.67 20.05
CA THR A 95 1.15 -16.82 20.94
C THR A 95 2.38 -16.56 21.80
N THR A 96 2.21 -15.79 22.87
CA THR A 96 3.23 -15.63 23.91
C THR A 96 3.60 -17.03 24.34
N HIS A 97 4.74 -17.51 23.85
CA HIS A 97 5.45 -18.60 24.46
C HIS A 97 5.67 -18.11 25.88
N ALA A 98 4.97 -18.70 26.84
CA ALA A 98 5.28 -18.51 28.24
C ALA A 98 6.68 -19.11 28.45
N SER A 99 7.72 -18.32 28.18
CA SER A 99 9.04 -18.56 28.73
C SER A 99 8.94 -18.18 30.21
N GLY A 100 8.26 -19.05 30.97
CA GLY A 100 8.72 -19.33 32.32
C GLY A 100 10.18 -19.79 32.21
N ASP A 101 10.94 -19.52 33.24
CA ASP A 101 12.33 -19.98 33.43
C ASP A 101 13.41 -19.04 32.88
N TYR A 102 13.48 -17.85 33.49
CA TYR A 102 14.76 -17.30 33.93
C TYR A 102 14.60 -16.80 35.37
N MET A 103 14.72 -17.73 36.33
CA MET A 103 15.13 -17.46 37.71
C MET A 103 16.65 -17.54 37.79
#